data_AF-A0A838V6D7-F1
#
_entry.id   AF-A0A838V6D7-F1
#
_cell.length_a   1.000
_cell.length_b   1.000
_cell.length_c   1.000
_cell.angle_alpha   90.00
_cell.angle_beta   90.00
_cell.angle_gamma   90.00
#
_symmetry.space_group_name_H-M   'P 1'
#
loop_
_entity.id
_entity.type
_entity.pdbx_description
1 polymer ?
#
loop_
_entity_poly.entity_id
_entity_poly.type
_entity_poly.pdbx_seq_one_letter_code
_entity_poly.pdbx_strand_id
1 'polypeptide(L)'
;MPYVAAGSGYDRGSYTAPRPIHPSLPRVITVREAARLHSFPDWFRFHPTKWHGFRQVGNALPPYLGQAVAAQVMRSLGARPVRPADGIPLGDAKLLASGMVDAASHFGADRASFPGNRLRARAEDEQRRAA
;
A
#
# COMPACT_ATOMS: atom_id res chain seq x y z
N MET A 1 -10.78 0.13 18.78
CA MET A 1 -11.00 0.37 17.33
C MET A 1 -10.12 -0.59 16.55
N PRO A 2 -10.67 -1.56 15.79
CA PRO A 2 -9.87 -2.37 14.88
C PRO A 2 -9.36 -1.49 13.72
N TYR A 3 -8.07 -1.55 13.41
CA TYR A 3 -7.45 -0.80 12.31
C TYR A 3 -7.02 -1.74 11.17
N VAL A 4 -7.02 -1.25 9.93
CA VAL A 4 -6.56 -2.02 8.77
C VAL A 4 -5.03 -1.99 8.76
N ALA A 5 -4.39 -3.10 9.13
CA ALA A 5 -2.94 -3.22 9.09
C ALA A 5 -2.48 -3.84 7.76
N ALA A 6 -1.34 -3.36 7.25
CA ALA A 6 -0.82 -3.76 5.94
C ALA A 6 -0.12 -5.13 5.89
N GLY A 7 -0.17 -5.91 6.98
CA GLY A 7 0.59 -7.15 7.08
C GLY A 7 2.11 -6.94 7.05
N SER A 8 2.88 -8.02 7.00
CA SER A 8 4.34 -7.96 6.92
C SER A 8 4.83 -8.00 5.46
N GLY A 9 6.01 -7.43 5.20
CA GLY A 9 6.69 -7.57 3.91
C GLY A 9 7.22 -9.00 3.70
N TYR A 10 7.70 -9.27 2.48
CA TYR A 10 8.30 -10.57 2.15
C TYR A 10 9.57 -10.85 2.95
N ASP A 11 10.26 -9.80 3.40
CA ASP A 11 11.38 -9.84 4.33
C ASP A 11 11.01 -10.43 5.69
N ARG A 12 9.72 -10.39 6.06
CA ARG A 12 9.18 -10.85 7.36
C ARG A 12 8.07 -11.90 7.20
N GLY A 13 8.14 -12.71 6.15
CA GLY A 13 7.29 -13.89 5.97
C GLY A 13 5.93 -13.64 5.31
N SER A 14 5.69 -12.45 4.73
CA SER A 14 4.47 -12.14 3.96
C SER A 14 3.19 -12.62 4.63
N TYR A 15 2.88 -12.12 5.82
CA TYR A 15 1.64 -12.44 6.53
C TYR A 15 0.60 -11.33 6.32
N THR A 16 -0.67 -11.68 5.99
CA THR A 16 -1.75 -10.69 6.04
C THR A 16 -2.11 -10.48 7.50
N ALA A 17 -2.28 -9.23 7.92
CA ALA A 17 -2.97 -8.95 9.16
C ALA A 17 -4.42 -9.47 9.14
N PRO A 18 -5.00 -9.82 10.31
CA PRO A 18 -6.41 -10.15 10.39
C PRO A 18 -7.26 -8.99 9.89
N ARG A 19 -8.29 -9.30 9.10
CA ARG A 19 -9.19 -8.30 8.51
C ARG A 19 -10.45 -8.18 9.35
N PRO A 20 -10.98 -6.96 9.58
CA PRO A 20 -12.25 -6.78 10.26
C PRO A 20 -13.39 -7.54 9.58
N ILE A 21 -14.32 -8.06 10.38
CA ILE A 21 -15.56 -8.70 9.91
C ILE A 21 -16.58 -7.60 9.61
N HIS A 22 -17.35 -7.78 8.54
CA HIS A 22 -18.43 -6.86 8.19
C HIS A 22 -19.54 -6.93 9.27
N PRO A 23 -20.08 -5.80 9.74
CA PRO A 23 -20.99 -5.77 10.89
C PRO A 23 -22.27 -6.60 10.70
N SER A 24 -22.80 -6.64 9.48
CA SER A 24 -24.09 -7.29 9.18
C SER A 24 -23.98 -8.52 8.28
N LEU A 25 -22.81 -8.81 7.71
CA LEU A 25 -22.64 -9.87 6.70
C LEU A 25 -21.58 -10.85 7.19
N PRO A 26 -21.75 -12.17 7.02
CA PRO A 26 -20.80 -13.18 7.49
C PRO A 26 -19.58 -13.28 6.55
N ARG A 27 -18.88 -12.16 6.35
CA ARG A 27 -17.67 -12.03 5.55
C ARG A 27 -16.74 -10.97 6.13
N VAL A 28 -15.47 -11.02 5.74
CA VAL A 28 -14.54 -9.90 6.00
C VAL A 28 -14.90 -8.68 5.15
N ILE A 29 -14.46 -7.51 5.60
CA ILE A 29 -14.59 -6.28 4.81
C ILE A 29 -13.88 -6.41 3.46
N THR A 30 -14.35 -5.69 2.45
CA THR A 30 -13.71 -5.59 1.13
C THR A 30 -12.61 -4.51 1.13
N VAL A 31 -11.74 -4.53 0.11
CA VAL A 31 -10.72 -3.47 -0.07
C VAL A 31 -11.39 -2.09 -0.17
N ARG A 32 -12.56 -2.01 -0.82
CA ARG A 32 -13.30 -0.75 -0.96
C ARG A 32 -13.89 -0.29 0.37
N GLU A 33 -14.41 -1.19 1.19
CA GLU A 33 -14.90 -0.86 2.54
C GLU A 33 -13.76 -0.35 3.42
N ALA A 34 -12.61 -1.01 3.41
CA ALA A 34 -11.41 -0.54 4.10
C ALA A 34 -10.94 0.84 3.58
N ALA A 35 -10.94 1.04 2.26
CA ALA A 35 -10.56 2.30 1.65
C ALA A 35 -11.47 3.46 2.11
N ARG A 36 -12.78 3.24 2.16
CA ARG A 36 -13.75 4.23 2.66
C ARG A 36 -13.52 4.59 4.13
N LEU A 37 -13.21 3.60 4.98
CA LEU A 37 -12.82 3.84 6.37
C LEU A 37 -11.55 4.71 6.47
N HIS A 38 -10.62 4.55 5.53
CA HIS A 38 -9.41 5.37 5.41
C HIS A 38 -9.63 6.68 4.63
N SER A 39 -10.88 7.10 4.39
CA SER A 39 -11.23 8.33 3.66
C SER A 39 -10.75 8.39 2.20
N PHE A 40 -10.52 7.23 1.58
CA PHE A 40 -10.23 7.20 0.15
C PHE A 40 -11.49 7.46 -0.67
N PRO A 41 -11.39 8.30 -1.72
CA PRO A 41 -12.50 8.51 -2.62
C PRO A 41 -12.78 7.25 -3.45
N ASP A 42 -14.04 7.05 -3.81
CA ASP A 42 -14.48 5.85 -4.53
C ASP A 42 -13.88 5.71 -5.94
N TRP A 43 -13.51 6.84 -6.56
CA TRP A 43 -12.82 6.87 -7.86
C TRP A 43 -11.35 6.39 -7.78
N PHE A 44 -10.76 6.31 -6.58
CA PHE A 44 -9.39 5.82 -6.42
C PHE A 44 -9.33 4.32 -6.69
N ARG A 45 -8.41 3.91 -7.56
CA ARG A 45 -8.21 2.51 -7.97
C ARG A 45 -7.05 1.90 -7.19
N PHE A 46 -7.31 0.75 -6.60
CA PHE A 46 -6.31 -0.06 -5.90
C PHE A 46 -5.87 -1.24 -6.78
N HIS A 47 -4.80 -1.92 -6.36
CA HIS A 47 -4.36 -3.16 -6.99
C HIS A 47 -5.51 -4.20 -7.06
N PRO A 48 -5.67 -4.95 -8.16
CA PRO A 48 -6.80 -5.86 -8.37
C PRO A 48 -6.85 -7.03 -7.39
N THR A 49 -5.69 -7.52 -6.93
CA THR A 49 -5.64 -8.59 -5.93
C THR A 49 -5.97 -8.08 -4.53
N LYS A 50 -6.83 -8.82 -3.80
CA LYS A 50 -7.24 -8.50 -2.42
C LYS A 50 -6.03 -8.26 -1.51
N TRP A 51 -5.01 -9.12 -1.62
CA TRP A 51 -3.78 -9.02 -0.84
C TRP A 51 -3.13 -7.64 -0.98
N HIS A 52 -2.72 -7.26 -2.19
CA HIS A 52 -2.00 -6.01 -2.42
C HIS A 52 -2.87 -4.78 -2.17
N GLY A 53 -4.16 -4.83 -2.49
CA GLY A 53 -5.09 -3.74 -2.20
C GLY A 53 -5.18 -3.41 -0.71
N PHE A 54 -5.32 -4.42 0.17
CA PHE A 54 -5.32 -4.19 1.61
C PHE A 54 -3.98 -3.65 2.12
N ARG A 55 -2.85 -4.10 1.56
CA ARG A 55 -1.53 -3.57 1.91
C ARG A 55 -1.39 -2.10 1.54
N GLN A 56 -1.88 -1.71 0.36
CA GLN A 56 -1.91 -0.31 -0.08
C GLN A 56 -2.74 0.55 0.88
N VAL A 57 -3.95 0.11 1.22
CA VAL A 57 -4.82 0.85 2.15
C VAL A 57 -4.21 0.96 3.54
N GLY A 58 -3.67 -0.15 4.08
CA GLY A 58 -3.13 -0.19 5.45
C GLY A 58 -1.82 0.56 5.63
N ASN A 59 -0.99 0.68 4.58
CA ASN A 59 0.27 1.42 4.62
C ASN A 59 0.10 2.91 4.29
N ALA A 60 -0.98 3.28 3.59
CA ALA A 60 -1.18 4.65 3.18
C ALA A 60 -1.68 5.53 4.32
N LEU A 61 -1.27 6.80 4.30
CA LEU A 61 -1.88 7.83 5.13
C LEU A 61 -3.30 8.13 4.63
N PRO A 62 -4.29 8.30 5.53
CA PRO A 62 -5.64 8.71 5.14
C PRO A 62 -5.62 10.02 4.33
N PRO A 63 -6.31 10.13 3.18
CA PRO A 63 -6.25 11.32 2.32
C PRO A 63 -6.64 12.62 3.03
N TYR A 64 -7.65 12.60 3.92
CA TYR A 64 -8.02 13.78 4.70
C TYR A 64 -6.94 14.22 5.68
N LEU A 65 -6.21 13.28 6.27
CA LEU A 65 -5.05 13.60 7.11
C LEU A 65 -3.94 14.22 6.26
N GLY A 66 -3.64 13.61 5.10
CA GLY A 66 -2.68 14.15 4.14
C GLY A 66 -3.03 15.57 3.69
N GLN A 67 -4.31 15.82 3.41
CA GLN A 67 -4.81 17.14 3.04
C GLN A 67 -4.61 18.17 4.15
N ALA A 68 -4.91 17.82 5.40
CA ALA A 68 -4.76 18.73 6.54
C ALA A 68 -3.29 19.11 6.77
N VAL A 69 -2.37 18.14 6.68
CA VAL A 69 -0.92 18.37 6.81
C VAL A 69 -0.41 19.21 5.63
N ALA A 70 -0.75 18.83 4.40
CA ALA A 70 -0.34 19.58 3.22
C ALA A 70 -0.84 21.03 3.25
N ALA A 71 -2.05 21.28 3.76
CA ALA A 71 -2.58 22.62 3.91
C ALA A 71 -1.75 23.49 4.87
N GLN A 72 -1.21 22.93 5.95
CA GLN A 72 -0.30 23.66 6.83
C GLN A 72 1.03 23.96 6.13
N VAL A 73 1.61 22.97 5.46
CA VAL A 73 2.88 23.14 4.74
C VAL A 73 2.74 24.23 3.66
N MET A 74 1.64 24.23 2.90
CA MET A 74 1.39 25.26 1.88
C MET A 74 1.26 26.66 2.49
N ARG A 75 0.60 26.80 3.65
CA ARG A 75 0.55 28.07 4.38
C ARG A 75 1.95 28.55 4.77
N SER A 76 2.78 27.66 5.29
CA SER A 76 4.16 27.99 5.67
C SER A 76 5.03 28.39 4.48
N LEU A 77 4.78 27.79 3.30
CA LEU A 77 5.51 28.10 2.07
C LEU A 77 4.93 29.29 1.29
N GLY A 78 3.78 29.83 1.69
CA GLY A 78 3.06 30.84 0.91
C GLY A 78 2.55 30.37 -0.45
N ALA A 79 2.51 29.05 -0.68
CA ALA A 79 2.13 28.46 -1.95
C ALA A 79 0.59 28.45 -2.12
N ARG A 80 0.11 28.79 -3.32
CA ARG A 80 -1.31 28.69 -3.68
C ARG A 80 -1.52 27.54 -4.65
N PRO A 81 -2.21 26.45 -4.26
CA PRO A 81 -2.49 25.36 -5.18
C PRO A 81 -3.51 25.82 -6.23
N VAL A 82 -3.26 25.48 -7.49
CA VAL A 82 -4.19 25.71 -8.61
C VAL A 82 -4.79 24.37 -8.99
N ARG A 83 -6.13 24.28 -9.06
CA ARG A 83 -6.79 23.09 -9.59
C ARG A 83 -6.47 23.01 -11.08
N PRO A 84 -5.97 21.87 -11.60
CA PRO A 84 -5.82 21.67 -13.03
C PRO A 84 -7.16 21.90 -13.74
N ALA A 85 -7.16 22.70 -14.80
CA ALA A 85 -8.37 22.97 -15.59
C ALA A 85 -8.81 21.73 -16.37
N ASP A 86 -7.85 20.93 -16.81
CA ASP A 86 -8.07 19.73 -17.61
C ASP A 86 -8.16 18.47 -16.74
N GLY A 87 -8.91 17.48 -17.24
CA GLY A 87 -8.94 16.16 -16.65
C GLY A 87 -7.56 15.48 -16.75
N ILE A 88 -7.09 14.90 -15.65
CA ILE A 88 -5.85 14.13 -15.66
C ILE A 88 -6.17 12.76 -16.30
N PRO A 89 -5.51 12.37 -17.40
CA PRO A 89 -5.73 11.07 -18.01
C PRO A 89 -5.36 9.97 -17.02
N LEU A 90 -6.29 9.05 -16.82
CA LEU A 90 -6.04 7.83 -16.06
C LEU A 90 -5.12 6.97 -16.93
N GLY A 91 -3.83 6.90 -16.59
CA GLY A 91 -2.80 6.19 -17.36
C GLY A 91 -3.06 4.69 -17.55
N ASP A 92 -2.04 3.95 -17.97
CA ASP A 92 -2.20 2.52 -18.30
C ASP A 92 -2.69 1.69 -17.10
N ALA A 93 -3.86 1.06 -17.25
CA ALA A 93 -4.45 0.20 -16.24
C ALA A 93 -3.60 -1.04 -15.93
N LYS A 94 -2.70 -1.46 -16.83
CA LYS A 94 -1.77 -2.57 -16.60
C LYS A 94 -0.85 -2.32 -15.42
N LEU A 95 -0.51 -1.06 -15.15
CA LEU A 95 0.34 -0.67 -14.02
C LEU A 95 -0.29 -1.03 -12.67
N LEU A 96 -1.62 -1.15 -12.61
CA LEU A 96 -2.30 -1.57 -11.38
C LEU A 96 -2.01 -3.04 -11.02
N ALA A 97 -1.61 -3.87 -11.99
CA ALA A 97 -1.33 -5.29 -11.79
C ALA A 97 0.18 -5.63 -11.85
N SER A 98 1.04 -4.63 -12.09
CA SER A 98 2.49 -4.84 -12.21
C SER A 98 3.10 -5.32 -10.91
N GLY A 99 3.90 -6.38 -10.99
CA GLY A 99 4.73 -6.83 -9.87
C GLY A 99 5.90 -5.88 -9.63
N MET A 100 6.61 -6.06 -8.51
CA MET A 100 7.78 -5.25 -8.15
C MET A 100 8.87 -5.25 -9.23
N VAL A 101 9.07 -6.38 -9.90
CA VAL A 101 10.03 -6.54 -11.01
C VAL A 101 9.62 -5.71 -12.22
N ASP A 102 8.39 -5.89 -12.69
CA ASP A 102 7.88 -5.21 -13.88
C ASP A 102 7.82 -3.70 -13.65
N ALA A 103 7.41 -3.29 -12.44
CA ALA A 103 7.40 -1.89 -12.03
C ALA A 103 8.82 -1.29 -11.99
N ALA A 104 9.80 -2.01 -11.40
CA ALA A 104 11.18 -1.52 -11.35
C ALA A 104 11.75 -1.33 -12.76
N SER A 105 11.50 -2.27 -13.67
CA SER A 105 11.89 -2.13 -15.07
C SER A 105 11.17 -0.97 -15.77
N HIS A 106 9.87 -0.78 -15.53
CA HIS A 106 9.08 0.30 -16.13
C HIS A 106 9.54 1.70 -15.66
N PHE A 107 9.87 1.85 -14.37
CA PHE A 107 10.28 3.13 -13.78
C PHE A 107 11.80 3.34 -13.78
N GLY A 108 12.59 2.41 -14.32
CA GLY A 108 14.06 2.51 -14.33
C GLY A 108 14.69 2.45 -12.93
N ALA A 109 14.03 1.81 -11.97
CA ALA A 109 14.54 1.68 -10.61
C ALA A 109 15.57 0.54 -10.51
N ASP A 110 16.69 0.80 -9.83
CA ASP A 110 17.72 -0.21 -9.60
C ASP A 110 17.19 -1.32 -8.67
N ARG A 111 17.33 -2.59 -9.10
CA ARG A 111 16.90 -3.75 -8.32
C ARG A 111 17.65 -3.89 -7.01
N ALA A 112 18.88 -3.38 -6.91
CA ALA A 112 19.66 -3.43 -5.69
C ALA A 112 19.13 -2.48 -4.59
N SER A 113 18.27 -1.52 -4.96
CA SER A 113 17.61 -0.61 -3.99
C SER A 113 16.48 -1.27 -3.20
N PHE A 114 16.01 -2.46 -3.62
CA PHE A 114 14.95 -3.19 -2.93
C PHE A 114 15.53 -4.23 -1.95
N PRO A 115 14.88 -4.47 -0.81
CA PRO A 115 15.34 -5.49 0.14
C PRO A 115 15.52 -6.86 -0.53
N GLY A 116 16.57 -7.59 -0.18
CA GLY A 116 16.74 -8.97 -0.68
C GLY A 116 15.74 -9.93 0.00
N ASN A 117 15.40 -11.04 -0.67
CA ASN A 117 14.79 -12.19 0.01
C ASN A 117 15.75 -12.68 1.11
N ARG A 118 15.25 -12.99 2.31
CA ARG A 118 16.05 -13.64 3.37
C ARG A 118 16.46 -15.05 2.94
N LEU A 119 17.56 -15.16 2.19
CA LEU A 119 18.30 -16.41 2.05
C LEU A 119 19.15 -16.71 3.29
N ARG A 120 19.34 -15.75 4.20
CA ARG A 120 20.28 -15.87 5.33
C ARG A 120 19.73 -16.53 6.60
N ALA A 121 18.42 -16.54 6.85
CA ALA A 121 17.88 -17.10 8.09
C ALA A 121 17.87 -18.64 8.13
N ARG A 122 17.91 -19.32 6.97
CA ARG A 122 17.97 -20.80 6.93
C ARG A 122 19.38 -21.33 7.21
N ALA A 123 20.42 -20.65 6.74
CA ALA A 123 21.80 -21.11 6.91
C ALA A 123 22.28 -21.03 8.37
N GLU A 124 21.82 -20.01 9.13
CA GLU A 124 22.18 -19.83 10.54
C GLU A 124 21.39 -20.78 11.48
N ASP A 125 20.15 -21.14 11.12
CA ASP A 125 19.34 -22.12 11.88
C ASP A 125 19.77 -23.57 11.61
N GLU A 126 20.24 -23.91 10.40
CA GLU A 126 20.81 -25.24 10.11
C GLU A 126 22.14 -25.47 10.85
N GLN A 127 22.99 -24.45 10.98
CA GLN A 127 24.24 -24.56 11.75
C GLN A 127 24.01 -24.67 13.26
N ARG A 128 22.91 -24.11 13.80
CA ARG A 128 22.54 -24.24 15.22
C ARG A 128 21.82 -25.55 15.56
N ARG A 129 21.25 -26.26 14.58
CA ARG A 129 20.63 -27.58 14.77
C ARG A 129 21.59 -28.74 14.55
N ALA A 130 22.77 -28.48 13.98
CA ALA A 130 23.83 -29.46 13.73
C ALA A 130 24.97 -29.42 14.79
N ALA A 131 24.81 -28.63 15.85
CA ALA A 131 25.68 -28.56 17.02
C ALA A 131 24.90 -28.98 18.27
#